data_AF-A0A6M1STL7-F1
#
_entry.id   AF-A0A6M1STL7-F1
#
_cell.length_a   1.000
_cell.length_b   1.000
_cell.length_c   1.000
_cell.angle_alpha   90.00
_cell.angle_beta   90.00
_cell.angle_gamma   90.00
#
_symmetry.space_group_name_H-M   'P 1'
#
loop_
_entity.id
_entity.type
_entity.pdbx_description
1 polymer ?
#
loop_
_entity_poly.entity_id
_entity_poly.type
_entity_poly.pdbx_seq_one_letter_code
_entity_poly.pdbx_strand_id
1 'polypeptide(L)'
;MKLKAPKPSAVAAMALALALALAGTGQSQAQACLDKRQIQEAVASGEIMSLDAVLASAGVDSSTDILNVQVCDEGGALVYVIGVLSSDGQAQNLVLNAQ
;
A
#
# COMPACT_ATOMS: atom_id res chain seq x y z
N MET A 1 -6.61 37.71 -42.90
CA MET A 1 -5.23 37.42 -42.47
C MET A 1 -5.13 35.95 -42.07
N LYS A 2 -4.27 35.14 -42.71
CA LYS A 2 -4.04 33.73 -42.36
C LYS A 2 -2.80 33.66 -41.44
N LEU A 3 -2.93 33.18 -40.20
CA LEU A 3 -1.77 32.89 -39.35
C LEU A 3 -1.07 31.62 -39.87
N LYS A 4 0.25 31.72 -40.05
CA LYS A 4 1.13 30.62 -40.46
C LYS A 4 1.58 29.89 -39.19
N ALA A 5 1.20 28.62 -39.04
CA ALA A 5 1.65 27.81 -37.90
C ALA A 5 3.17 27.52 -38.01
N PRO A 6 3.95 27.68 -36.92
CA PRO A 6 5.37 27.36 -36.94
C PRO A 6 5.60 25.84 -36.98
N LYS A 7 6.55 25.39 -37.81
CA LYS A 7 6.99 23.99 -37.86
C LYS A 7 7.68 23.62 -36.54
N PRO A 8 7.29 22.52 -35.86
CA PRO A 8 7.93 22.14 -34.60
C PRO A 8 9.36 21.67 -34.87
N SER A 9 10.34 22.45 -34.40
CA SER A 9 11.76 22.09 -34.44
C SER A 9 12.04 20.87 -33.57
N ALA A 10 12.80 19.90 -34.10
CA ALA A 10 13.18 18.63 -33.46
C ALA A 10 13.80 18.79 -32.05
N VAL A 11 14.35 19.96 -31.72
CA VAL A 11 14.94 20.28 -30.41
C VAL A 11 13.88 20.34 -29.30
N ALA A 12 12.67 20.81 -29.59
CA ALA A 12 11.58 20.88 -28.61
C ALA A 12 11.05 19.49 -28.23
N ALA A 13 11.10 18.53 -29.16
CA ALA A 13 10.68 17.15 -28.90
C ALA A 13 11.65 16.41 -27.96
N MET A 14 12.96 16.70 -28.07
CA MET A 14 13.99 16.08 -27.22
C MET A 14 13.95 16.57 -25.77
N ALA A 15 13.69 17.86 -25.55
CA ALA A 15 13.56 18.42 -24.20
C ALA A 15 12.35 17.86 -23.46
N LEU A 16 11.23 17.65 -24.17
CA LEU A 16 10.03 17.07 -23.58
C LEU A 16 10.23 15.59 -23.22
N ALA A 17 10.89 14.80 -24.07
CA ALA A 17 11.19 13.40 -23.79
C ALA A 17 12.07 13.21 -22.53
N LEU A 18 13.02 14.13 -22.29
CA LEU A 18 13.90 14.06 -21.12
C LEU A 18 13.18 14.43 -19.81
N ALA A 19 12.19 15.32 -19.86
CA ALA A 19 11.38 15.69 -18.71
C ALA A 19 10.43 14.55 -18.28
N LEU A 20 9.90 13.76 -19.23
CA LEU A 20 9.06 12.60 -18.91
C LEU A 20 9.88 11.42 -18.34
N ALA A 21 11.15 11.28 -18.72
CA ALA A 21 12.01 10.21 -18.21
C ALA A 21 12.33 10.35 -16.71
N LEU A 22 12.33 11.57 -16.16
CA LEU A 22 12.58 11.83 -14.73
C LEU A 22 11.33 11.70 -13.84
N ALA A 23 10.13 11.72 -14.41
CA ALA A 23 8.88 11.56 -13.65
C ALA A 23 8.50 10.07 -13.44
N GLY A 24 9.22 9.15 -14.06
CA GLY A 24 8.88 7.72 -14.13
C GLY A 24 9.48 6.83 -13.04
N THR A 25 10.41 7.32 -12.20
CA THR A 25 10.93 6.54 -11.07
C THR A 25 10.03 6.74 -9.85
N GLY A 26 8.75 6.40 -10.01
CA GLY A 26 7.90 6.11 -8.87
C GLY A 26 8.58 4.96 -8.13
N GLN A 27 9.23 5.26 -7.01
CA GLN A 27 9.69 4.24 -6.09
C GLN A 27 8.43 3.46 -5.71
N SER A 28 8.28 2.26 -6.28
CA SER A 28 7.37 1.28 -5.73
C SER A 28 8.01 0.92 -4.39
N GLN A 29 7.71 1.71 -3.37
CA GLN A 29 8.12 1.46 -2.00
C GLN A 29 7.53 0.08 -1.71
N ALA A 30 8.36 -0.95 -1.74
CA ALA A 30 7.97 -2.24 -1.23
C ALA A 30 7.59 -1.97 0.23
N GLN A 31 6.29 -2.02 0.51
CA GLN A 31 5.77 -1.73 1.85
C GLN A 31 6.56 -2.59 2.83
N ALA A 32 7.19 -1.96 3.82
CA ALA A 32 8.15 -2.65 4.68
C ALA A 32 7.38 -3.52 5.67
N CYS A 33 7.04 -4.73 5.24
CA CYS A 33 6.32 -5.68 6.08
C CYS A 33 7.26 -6.39 7.04
N LEU A 34 6.81 -6.54 8.29
CA LEU A 34 7.53 -7.22 9.34
C LEU A 34 7.57 -8.72 9.06
N ASP A 35 8.68 -9.35 9.43
CA ASP A 35 8.78 -10.80 9.46
C ASP A 35 8.02 -11.39 10.67
N LYS A 36 7.79 -12.71 10.65
CA LYS A 36 7.01 -13.40 11.69
C LYS A 36 7.60 -13.25 13.10
N ARG A 37 8.93 -13.20 13.23
CA ARG A 37 9.62 -13.05 14.52
C ARG A 37 9.44 -11.62 15.02
N GLN A 38 9.56 -10.62 14.16
CA GLN A 38 9.31 -9.22 14.51
C GLN A 38 7.86 -9.01 14.97
N ILE A 39 6.88 -9.61 14.28
CA ILE A 39 5.47 -9.57 14.69
C ILE A 39 5.29 -10.17 16.08
N GLN A 40 5.87 -11.35 16.33
CA GLN A 40 5.79 -12.00 17.64
C GLN A 40 6.40 -11.15 18.75
N GLU A 41 7.56 -10.54 18.49
CA GLU A 41 8.25 -9.66 19.43
C GLU A 41 7.42 -8.40 19.71
N ALA A 42 6.86 -7.75 18.68
CA ALA A 42 6.03 -6.56 18.81
C ALA A 42 4.71 -6.83 19.55
N VAL A 43 4.09 -8.00 19.35
CA VAL A 43 2.91 -8.41 20.13
C VAL A 43 3.31 -8.68 21.59
N ALA A 44 4.43 -9.38 21.81
CA ALA A 44 4.89 -9.72 23.16
C ALA A 44 5.35 -8.50 23.97
N SER A 45 5.91 -7.48 23.31
CA SER A 45 6.31 -6.20 23.92
C SER A 45 5.13 -5.26 24.16
N GLY A 46 3.98 -5.53 23.54
CA GLY A 46 2.81 -4.63 23.55
C GLY A 46 2.95 -3.43 22.62
N GLU A 47 3.91 -3.46 21.69
CA GLU A 47 4.05 -2.46 20.63
C GLU A 47 2.90 -2.52 19.63
N ILE A 48 2.40 -3.73 19.36
CA ILE A 48 1.18 -3.94 18.58
C ILE A 48 0.18 -4.83 19.32
N MET A 49 -1.10 -4.59 19.09
CA MET A 49 -2.21 -5.44 19.48
C MET A 49 -2.13 -6.82 18.82
N SER A 50 -2.71 -7.84 19.47
CA SER A 50 -2.89 -9.14 18.82
C SER A 50 -3.90 -9.04 17.67
N LEU A 51 -3.78 -9.93 16.68
CA LEU A 51 -4.68 -9.97 15.52
C LEU A 51 -6.15 -10.00 15.95
N ASP A 52 -6.49 -10.83 16.93
CA ASP A 52 -7.87 -10.94 17.44
C ASP A 52 -8.37 -9.64 18.05
N ALA A 53 -7.51 -8.91 18.79
CA ALA A 53 -7.86 -7.64 19.39
C ALA A 53 -8.08 -6.55 18.32
N VAL A 54 -7.22 -6.51 17.30
CA VAL A 54 -7.38 -5.57 16.17
C VAL A 54 -8.68 -5.84 15.42
N LEU A 55 -8.96 -7.11 15.09
CA LEU A 55 -10.20 -7.50 14.41
C LEU A 55 -11.45 -7.15 15.24
N ALA A 56 -11.43 -7.43 16.54
CA ALA A 56 -12.52 -7.07 17.45
C ALA A 56 -12.72 -5.55 17.53
N SER A 57 -11.62 -4.77 17.60
CA SER A 57 -11.68 -3.31 17.62
C SER A 57 -12.28 -2.72 16.33
N ALA A 58 -12.07 -3.39 15.20
CA ALA A 58 -12.60 -3.01 13.90
C ALA A 58 -14.02 -3.55 13.63
N GLY A 59 -14.60 -4.33 14.56
CA GLY A 59 -15.91 -4.94 14.39
C GLY A 59 -15.96 -6.02 13.31
N VAL A 60 -14.81 -6.63 12.99
CA VAL A 60 -14.74 -7.74 12.02
C VAL A 60 -15.22 -9.01 12.71
N ASP A 61 -16.22 -9.68 12.13
CA ASP A 61 -16.74 -10.93 12.68
C ASP A 61 -15.70 -12.05 12.54
N SER A 62 -15.60 -12.87 13.58
CA SER A 62 -14.81 -14.11 13.59
C SER A 62 -15.16 -15.11 12.48
N SER A 63 -16.34 -14.99 11.86
CA SER A 63 -16.78 -15.80 10.73
C SER A 63 -16.23 -15.33 9.38
N THR A 64 -15.47 -14.24 9.36
CA THR A 64 -14.84 -13.73 8.13
C THR A 64 -13.70 -14.66 7.71
N ASP A 65 -13.72 -15.10 6.45
CA ASP A 65 -12.65 -15.94 5.90
C ASP A 65 -11.37 -15.11 5.70
N ILE A 66 -10.38 -15.31 6.59
CA ILE A 66 -9.06 -14.69 6.49
C ILE A 66 -8.17 -15.53 5.57
N LEU A 67 -7.70 -14.92 4.49
CA LEU A 67 -6.84 -15.53 3.48
C LEU A 67 -5.36 -15.33 3.78
N ASN A 68 -4.99 -14.15 4.28
CA ASN A 68 -3.61 -13.81 4.62
C ASN A 68 -3.55 -12.68 5.66
N VAL A 69 -2.46 -12.63 6.43
CA VAL A 69 -2.21 -11.60 7.43
C VAL A 69 -0.77 -11.14 7.33
N GLN A 70 -0.58 -9.83 7.18
CA GLN A 70 0.73 -9.18 7.22
C GLN A 70 0.66 -7.98 8.17
N VAL A 71 1.80 -7.62 8.76
CA VAL A 71 1.96 -6.35 9.47
C VAL A 71 2.98 -5.55 8.69
N CYS A 72 2.66 -4.32 8.31
CA CYS A 72 3.54 -3.49 7.51
C CYS A 72 3.69 -2.09 8.10
N ASP A 73 4.87 -1.51 7.86
CA ASP A 73 5.10 -0.10 8.10
C ASP A 73 4.52 0.73 6.93
N GLU A 74 3.53 1.55 7.24
CA GLU A 74 2.98 2.57 6.36
C GLU A 74 3.39 3.95 6.86
N GLY A 75 4.61 4.37 6.49
CA GLY A 75 5.10 5.72 6.79
C GLY A 75 5.38 5.94 8.27
N GLY A 76 5.91 4.91 8.96
CA GLY A 76 6.22 4.95 10.40
C GLY A 76 5.08 4.46 11.30
N ALA A 77 3.94 4.05 10.74
CA ALA A 77 2.84 3.46 11.48
C ALA A 77 2.70 1.98 11.12
N LEU A 78 2.64 1.11 12.14
CA LEU A 78 2.37 -0.30 11.94
C LEU A 78 0.88 -0.53 11.67
N VAL A 79 0.59 -1.22 10.57
CA VAL A 79 -0.77 -1.61 10.16
C VAL A 79 -0.85 -3.10 9.89
N TYR A 80 -1.99 -3.70 10.22
CA TYR A 80 -2.36 -5.03 9.75
C TYR A 80 -2.97 -4.94 8.36
N VAL A 81 -2.39 -5.66 7.39
CA VAL A 81 -2.95 -5.87 6.05
C VAL A 81 -3.50 -7.29 6.00
N ILE A 82 -4.83 -7.39 6.08
CA ILE A 82 -5.56 -8.64 6.22
C ILE A 82 -6.32 -8.91 4.93
N GLY A 83 -5.91 -9.94 4.19
CA GLY A 83 -6.67 -10.41 3.05
C GLY A 83 -7.89 -11.19 3.54
N VAL A 84 -9.09 -10.77 3.16
CA VAL A 84 -10.34 -11.44 3.50
C VAL A 84 -11.12 -11.80 2.23
N LEU A 85 -11.95 -12.83 2.32
CA LEU A 85 -12.93 -13.16 1.30
C LEU A 85 -14.27 -12.54 1.69
N SER A 86 -14.77 -11.62 0.86
CA SER A 86 -16.10 -11.03 1.03
C SER A 86 -17.20 -12.05 0.75
N SER A 87 -18.41 -11.79 1.25
CA SER A 87 -19.60 -12.61 0.99
C SER A 87 -19.97 -12.73 -0.51
N ASP A 88 -19.48 -11.82 -1.35
CA ASP A 88 -19.63 -11.89 -2.81
C ASP A 88 -18.55 -12.73 -3.50
N GLY A 89 -17.65 -13.35 -2.73
CA GLY A 89 -16.54 -14.17 -3.21
C GLY A 89 -15.33 -13.39 -3.70
N GLN A 90 -15.25 -12.07 -3.47
CA GLN A 90 -14.09 -11.26 -3.84
C GLN A 90 -13.06 -11.22 -2.73
N ALA A 91 -11.77 -11.31 -3.11
CA ALA A 91 -10.67 -11.08 -2.19
C ALA A 91 -10.42 -9.57 -2.04
N GLN A 92 -10.39 -9.10 -0.80
CA GLN A 92 -10.15 -7.69 -0.46
C GLN A 92 -9.17 -7.58 0.71
N ASN A 93 -8.42 -6.48 0.78
CA ASN A 93 -7.53 -6.21 1.91
C ASN A 93 -8.20 -5.23 2.88
N LEU A 94 -8.24 -5.60 4.15
CA LEU A 94 -8.54 -4.71 5.26
C LEU A 94 -7.21 -4.18 5.80
N VAL A 95 -7.09 -2.86 5.91
CA VAL A 95 -5.93 -2.20 6.53
C VAL A 95 -6.38 -1.64 7.86
N LEU A 96 -5.87 -2.21 8.95
CA LEU A 96 -6.26 -1.87 10.31
C LEU A 96 -5.06 -1.38 11.10
N ASN A 97 -5.27 -0.40 12.00
CA ASN A 97 -4.19 0.08 12.87
C ASN A 97 -3.75 -1.03 13.83
N ALA A 98 -2.44 -1.17 14.04
CA ALA A 98 -1.89 -2.22 14.90
C ALA A 98 -1.75 -1.82 16.38
N GLN A 99 -2.06 -0.58 16.78
CA GLN A 99 -1.85 -0.01 18.12
C GLN A 99 -3.16 0.43 18.75
#